data_AF-A0A955XWM4-F1
#
_entry.id   AF-A0A955XWM4-F1
#
_cell.length_a   1.000
_cell.length_b   1.000
_cell.length_c   1.000
_cell.angle_alpha   90.00
_cell.angle_beta   90.00
_cell.angle_gamma   90.00
#
_symmetry.space_group_name_H-M   'P 1'
#
loop_
_entity.id
_entity.type
_entity.pdbx_description
1 polymer ?
#
loop_
_entity_poly.entity_id
_entity_poly.type
_entity_poly.pdbx_seq_one_letter_code
_entity_poly.pdbx_strand_id
1 'polypeptide(L)'
;MKAVIFEKPGDESVLTIGEADRPAMEPGCVRLRVHSSAVNRADLLQRMGFYPPPPGASPILGLEACGEITELAPDLAETGAWRLGDTVMALLSGGGYGEEVVVDARHVMPVPDQIGSPDAGAVPEVFLTAYLNLVILGGLRAGERVLIHGGSGGVGTAAIQIAKHLGARVWTTAGSAERASRCEGLGADVAIDYRS
;
A
#
# COMPACT_ATOMS: atom_id res chain seq x y z
N MET A 1 -5.31 2.93 22.08
CA MET A 1 -4.33 2.14 21.29
C MET A 1 -3.34 3.11 20.74
N LYS A 2 -2.06 2.74 20.63
CA LYS A 2 -1.08 3.68 20.08
C LYS A 2 -1.28 3.83 18.58
N ALA A 3 -1.13 5.05 18.11
CA ALA A 3 -1.14 5.38 16.70
C ALA A 3 -0.25 6.59 16.43
N VAL A 4 0.14 6.77 15.17
CA VAL A 4 0.71 8.03 14.70
C VAL A 4 -0.41 9.05 14.53
N ILE A 5 -0.32 10.16 15.25
CA ILE A 5 -1.33 11.22 15.28
C ILE A 5 -0.71 12.58 14.94
N PHE A 6 -1.54 13.51 14.46
CA PHE A 6 -1.23 14.93 14.31
C PHE A 6 -2.50 15.76 14.46
N GLU A 7 -2.45 16.84 15.23
CA GLU A 7 -3.64 17.67 15.51
C GLU A 7 -3.96 18.66 14.40
N LYS A 8 -2.91 19.18 13.73
CA LYS A 8 -3.02 20.21 12.70
C LYS A 8 -2.09 19.88 11.54
N PRO A 9 -2.48 20.23 10.31
CA PRO A 9 -1.62 20.03 9.16
C PRO A 9 -0.26 20.72 9.30
N GLY A 10 0.81 20.09 8.81
CA GLY A 10 2.16 20.65 8.86
C GLY A 10 3.25 19.79 8.22
N ASP A 11 4.51 20.16 8.47
CA ASP A 11 5.67 19.36 8.11
C ASP A 11 5.76 18.08 8.97
N GLU A 12 6.82 17.28 8.85
CA GLU A 12 6.96 16.02 9.59
C GLU A 12 7.01 16.18 11.11
N SER A 13 7.34 17.36 11.64
CA SER A 13 7.46 17.60 13.08
C SER A 13 6.14 17.54 13.83
N VAL A 14 5.00 17.61 13.11
CA VAL A 14 3.66 17.49 13.71
C VAL A 14 3.28 16.04 14.06
N LEU A 15 4.01 15.04 13.55
CA LEU A 15 3.72 13.63 13.79
C LEU A 15 4.24 13.20 15.16
N THR A 16 3.36 12.61 15.96
CA THR A 16 3.71 12.04 17.27
C THR A 16 3.07 10.67 17.44
N ILE A 17 3.62 9.84 18.33
CA ILE A 17 2.94 8.63 18.79
C ILE A 17 2.05 9.04 19.96
N GLY A 18 0.75 8.82 19.84
CA GLY A 18 -0.23 9.12 20.88
C GLY A 18 -1.27 8.02 21.01
N GLU A 19 -2.25 8.27 21.88
CA GLU A 19 -3.39 7.36 22.07
C GLU A 19 -4.53 7.73 21.12
N ALA A 20 -5.10 6.71 20.49
CA ALA A 20 -6.31 6.79 19.69
C ALA A 20 -7.34 5.78 20.17
N ASP A 21 -8.61 6.08 19.93
CA ASP A 21 -9.70 5.14 20.19
C ASP A 21 -9.48 3.86 19.37
N ARG A 22 -9.81 2.73 20.00
CA ARG A 22 -9.80 1.44 19.32
C ARG A 22 -10.92 1.46 18.26
N PRO A 23 -10.65 1.22 16.96
CA PRO A 23 -11.68 1.28 15.93
C PRO A 23 -12.81 0.30 16.23
N ALA A 24 -14.07 0.68 16.01
CA ALA A 24 -15.20 -0.21 16.21
C ALA A 24 -15.22 -1.33 15.15
N MET A 25 -15.68 -2.52 15.51
CA MET A 25 -15.89 -3.59 14.53
C MET A 25 -17.13 -3.29 13.69
N GLU A 26 -17.02 -3.48 12.38
CA GLU A 26 -18.12 -3.34 11.42
C GLU A 26 -18.50 -4.71 10.83
N PRO A 27 -19.75 -4.91 10.37
CA PRO A 27 -20.15 -6.13 9.66
C PRO A 27 -19.25 -6.40 8.45
N GLY A 28 -18.89 -7.68 8.22
CA GLY A 28 -18.05 -8.08 7.10
C GLY A 28 -16.56 -7.69 7.21
N CYS A 29 -16.14 -7.08 8.32
CA CYS A 29 -14.76 -6.64 8.54
C CYS A 29 -13.95 -7.62 9.39
N VAL A 30 -12.64 -7.43 9.34
CA VAL A 30 -11.66 -8.05 10.25
C VAL A 30 -10.92 -6.97 11.02
N ARG A 31 -10.44 -7.30 12.21
CA ARG A 31 -9.47 -6.48 12.93
C ARG A 31 -8.09 -7.09 12.80
N LEU A 32 -7.15 -6.29 12.34
CA LEU A 32 -5.74 -6.65 12.28
C LEU A 32 -5.01 -6.05 13.47
N ARG A 33 -4.17 -6.84 14.14
CA ARG A 33 -3.03 -6.32 14.91
C ARG A 33 -1.92 -6.03 13.90
N VAL A 34 -1.57 -4.77 13.74
CA VAL A 34 -0.63 -4.32 12.71
C VAL A 34 0.80 -4.68 13.11
N HIS A 35 1.51 -5.38 12.21
CA HIS A 35 2.94 -5.69 12.34
C HIS A 35 3.79 -4.70 11.55
N SER A 36 3.35 -4.34 10.35
CA SER A 36 3.98 -3.35 9.51
C SER A 36 2.97 -2.58 8.67
N SER A 37 3.36 -1.38 8.27
CA SER A 37 2.68 -0.51 7.31
C SER A 37 3.75 0.18 6.47
N ALA A 38 3.38 0.77 5.34
CA ALA A 38 4.29 1.52 4.49
C ALA A 38 3.88 2.98 4.31
N VAL A 39 4.88 3.80 4.02
CA VAL A 39 4.74 5.24 3.82
C VAL A 39 4.45 5.54 2.37
N ASN A 40 3.31 6.19 2.12
CA ASN A 40 2.85 6.57 0.81
C ASN A 40 2.86 8.09 0.61
N ARG A 41 2.87 8.53 -0.65
CA ARG A 41 2.85 9.97 -0.98
C ARG A 41 1.58 10.65 -0.47
N ALA A 42 0.47 9.92 -0.46
CA ALA A 42 -0.80 10.38 0.08
C ALA A 42 -0.69 10.75 1.57
N ASP A 43 0.04 9.98 2.39
CA ASP A 43 0.22 10.28 3.82
C ASP A 43 0.89 11.65 4.03
N LEU A 44 1.88 11.97 3.20
CA LEU A 44 2.55 13.27 3.24
C LEU A 44 1.60 14.41 2.87
N LEU A 45 0.79 14.21 1.82
CA LEU A 45 -0.17 15.21 1.37
C LEU A 45 -1.31 15.39 2.38
N GLN A 46 -1.78 14.31 2.99
CA GLN A 46 -2.80 14.30 4.03
C GLN A 46 -2.31 15.01 5.30
N ARG A 47 -1.11 14.70 5.76
CA ARG A 47 -0.45 15.41 6.87
C ARG A 47 -0.31 16.91 6.58
N MET A 48 0.00 17.29 5.35
CA MET A 48 0.09 18.71 4.95
C MET A 48 -1.28 19.36 4.70
N GLY A 49 -2.39 18.62 4.80
CA GLY A 49 -3.75 19.13 4.62
C GLY A 49 -4.19 19.28 3.16
N PHE A 50 -3.41 18.78 2.21
CA PHE A 50 -3.72 18.84 0.77
C PHE A 50 -4.51 17.64 0.25
N TYR A 51 -4.66 16.59 1.07
CA TYR A 51 -5.33 15.35 0.69
C TYR A 51 -6.18 14.83 1.87
N PRO A 52 -7.37 15.41 2.12
CA PRO A 52 -8.21 14.96 3.22
C PRO A 52 -8.65 13.50 2.98
N PRO A 53 -8.77 12.68 4.04
CA PRO A 53 -9.24 11.30 3.90
C PRO A 53 -10.69 11.28 3.37
N PRO A 54 -11.11 10.20 2.69
CA PRO A 54 -12.49 10.03 2.26
C PRO A 54 -13.48 10.11 3.43
N PRO A 55 -14.73 10.57 3.22
CA PRO A 55 -15.75 10.56 4.26
C PRO A 55 -15.93 9.16 4.86
N GLY A 56 -15.91 9.06 6.20
CA GLY A 56 -16.04 7.80 6.93
C GLY A 56 -14.74 7.03 7.15
N ALA A 57 -13.64 7.37 6.44
CA ALA A 57 -12.35 6.76 6.69
C ALA A 57 -11.72 7.24 8.00
N SER A 58 -10.82 6.41 8.56
CA SER A 58 -10.05 6.79 9.74
C SER A 58 -9.23 8.08 9.48
N PRO A 59 -9.16 9.01 10.44
CA PRO A 59 -8.29 10.18 10.32
C PRO A 59 -6.80 9.83 10.52
N ILE A 60 -6.50 8.64 11.05
CA ILE A 60 -5.12 8.13 11.22
C ILE A 60 -4.55 7.79 9.83
N LEU A 61 -3.27 8.12 9.61
CA LEU A 61 -2.56 7.84 8.35
C LEU A 61 -2.35 6.34 8.10
N GLY A 62 -1.86 6.00 6.91
CA GLY A 62 -1.50 4.63 6.54
C GLY A 62 -2.56 3.98 5.65
N LEU A 63 -2.18 3.74 4.40
CA LEU A 63 -3.04 3.19 3.35
C LEU A 63 -2.88 1.68 3.15
N GLU A 64 -1.98 1.06 3.91
CA GLU A 64 -1.76 -0.38 3.82
C GLU A 64 -1.18 -0.90 5.14
N ALA A 65 -1.41 -2.17 5.42
CA ALA A 65 -0.83 -2.85 6.57
C ALA A 65 -0.64 -4.34 6.29
N CYS A 66 0.35 -4.94 6.97
CA CYS A 66 0.43 -6.37 7.22
C CYS A 66 0.23 -6.62 8.72
N GLY A 67 -0.50 -7.67 9.08
CA GLY A 67 -0.79 -7.99 10.46
C GLY A 67 -1.47 -9.33 10.66
N GLU A 68 -1.79 -9.63 11.91
CA GLU A 68 -2.52 -10.83 12.32
C GLU A 68 -4.01 -10.51 12.51
N ILE A 69 -4.91 -11.34 12.00
CA ILE A 69 -6.34 -11.25 12.30
C ILE A 69 -6.58 -11.60 13.77
N THR A 70 -7.06 -10.63 14.55
CA THR A 70 -7.33 -10.78 15.99
C THR A 70 -8.81 -10.82 16.33
N GLU A 71 -9.67 -10.39 15.40
CA GLU A 71 -11.12 -10.38 15.56
C GLU A 71 -11.78 -10.44 14.19
N LEU A 72 -12.90 -11.15 14.10
CA LEU A 72 -13.73 -11.28 12.90
C LEU A 72 -15.14 -10.78 13.24
N ALA A 73 -15.76 -10.03 12.33
CA ALA A 73 -17.18 -9.74 12.46
C ALA A 73 -18.01 -11.05 12.48
N PRO A 74 -19.10 -11.14 13.26
CA PRO A 74 -19.86 -12.39 13.40
C PRO A 74 -20.36 -12.97 12.08
N ASP A 75 -20.85 -12.12 11.18
CA ASP A 75 -21.35 -12.49 9.86
C ASP A 75 -20.24 -13.02 8.95
N LEU A 76 -19.02 -12.53 9.11
CA LEU A 76 -17.84 -13.02 8.39
C LEU A 76 -17.34 -14.35 8.96
N ALA A 77 -17.33 -14.51 10.29
CA ALA A 77 -16.84 -15.72 10.95
C ALA A 77 -17.60 -16.97 10.50
N GLU A 78 -18.90 -16.85 10.24
CA GLU A 78 -19.76 -17.94 9.74
C GLU A 78 -19.36 -18.42 8.32
N THR A 79 -18.72 -17.57 7.51
CA THR A 79 -18.31 -17.92 6.15
C THR A 79 -17.08 -18.83 6.09
N GLY A 80 -16.24 -18.80 7.14
CA GLY A 80 -14.95 -19.50 7.16
C GLY A 80 -13.91 -18.96 6.17
N ALA A 81 -14.13 -17.79 5.56
CA ALA A 81 -13.21 -17.19 4.59
C ALA A 81 -11.86 -16.80 5.21
N TRP A 82 -11.87 -16.42 6.50
CA TRP A 82 -10.71 -16.01 7.28
C TRP A 82 -10.77 -16.61 8.68
N ARG A 83 -9.62 -16.73 9.34
CA ARG A 83 -9.49 -17.28 10.70
C ARG A 83 -8.69 -16.35 11.59
N LEU A 84 -8.97 -16.43 12.90
CA LEU A 84 -8.12 -15.79 13.90
C LEU A 84 -6.70 -16.36 13.83
N GLY A 85 -5.70 -15.49 13.90
CA GLY A 85 -4.29 -15.85 13.76
C GLY A 85 -3.76 -15.85 12.33
N ASP A 86 -4.62 -15.71 11.31
CA ASP A 86 -4.15 -15.59 9.92
C ASP A 86 -3.29 -14.33 9.78
N THR A 87 -2.11 -14.47 9.18
CA THR A 87 -1.26 -13.34 8.82
C THR A 87 -1.62 -12.86 7.41
N VAL A 88 -2.01 -11.61 7.30
CA VAL A 88 -2.59 -11.03 6.10
C VAL A 88 -2.02 -9.64 5.82
N MET A 89 -2.13 -9.21 4.57
CA MET A 89 -1.88 -7.83 4.15
C MET A 89 -3.17 -7.23 3.61
N ALA A 90 -3.36 -5.92 3.76
CA ALA A 90 -4.59 -5.25 3.39
C ALA A 90 -4.36 -3.86 2.81
N LEU A 91 -5.19 -3.51 1.82
CA LEU A 91 -5.36 -2.14 1.36
C LEU A 91 -6.35 -1.42 2.28
N LEU A 92 -6.01 -0.19 2.69
CA LEU A 92 -6.75 0.58 3.67
C LEU A 92 -7.12 1.95 3.09
N SER A 93 -8.25 2.50 3.54
CA SER A 93 -8.60 3.90 3.29
C SER A 93 -7.97 4.87 4.32
N GLY A 94 -7.20 4.34 5.27
CA GLY A 94 -6.61 5.03 6.42
C GLY A 94 -6.49 4.09 7.63
N GLY A 95 -5.70 4.48 8.63
CA GLY A 95 -5.57 3.75 9.90
C GLY A 95 -4.40 2.78 9.99
N GLY A 96 -3.62 2.57 8.93
CA GLY A 96 -2.48 1.65 8.93
C GLY A 96 -1.36 2.02 9.91
N TYR A 97 -1.31 3.26 10.39
CA TYR A 97 -0.34 3.72 11.40
C TYR A 97 -0.84 3.57 12.85
N GLY A 98 -1.87 2.75 13.09
CA GLY A 98 -2.29 2.30 14.42
C GLY A 98 -1.77 0.91 14.77
N GLU A 99 -1.74 0.56 16.07
CA GLU A 99 -1.49 -0.82 16.52
C GLU A 99 -2.57 -1.80 16.05
N GLU A 100 -3.78 -1.29 15.81
CA GLU A 100 -4.90 -2.05 15.27
C GLU A 100 -5.63 -1.27 14.18
N VAL A 101 -6.14 -1.99 13.18
CA VAL A 101 -7.03 -1.44 12.14
C VAL A 101 -8.18 -2.39 11.87
N VAL A 102 -9.37 -1.84 11.60
CA VAL A 102 -10.53 -2.60 11.12
C VAL A 102 -10.65 -2.35 9.62
N VAL A 103 -10.75 -3.44 8.84
CA VAL A 103 -10.76 -3.39 7.38
C VAL A 103 -11.79 -4.38 6.83
N ASP A 104 -12.45 -3.98 5.75
CA ASP A 104 -13.35 -4.84 4.99
C ASP A 104 -12.60 -6.09 4.51
N ALA A 105 -13.15 -7.28 4.78
CA ALA A 105 -12.50 -8.54 4.47
C ALA A 105 -12.23 -8.75 2.97
N ARG A 106 -12.89 -7.99 2.08
CA ARG A 106 -12.66 -8.00 0.63
C ARG A 106 -11.36 -7.30 0.22
N HIS A 107 -10.78 -6.48 1.10
CA HIS A 107 -9.50 -5.80 0.87
C HIS A 107 -8.32 -6.53 1.52
N VAL A 108 -8.58 -7.65 2.18
CA VAL A 108 -7.59 -8.50 2.83
C VAL A 108 -7.06 -9.54 1.84
N MET A 109 -5.75 -9.75 1.87
CA MET A 109 -5.03 -10.69 1.00
C MET A 109 -4.10 -11.56 1.84
N PRO A 110 -3.92 -12.85 1.49
CA PRO A 110 -2.93 -13.68 2.17
C PRO A 110 -1.52 -13.14 1.90
N VAL A 111 -0.64 -13.22 2.90
CA VAL A 111 0.79 -12.97 2.68
C VAL A 111 1.40 -14.17 1.95
N PRO A 112 2.07 -13.99 0.79
CA PRO A 112 2.76 -15.08 0.12
C PRO A 112 3.90 -15.64 0.97
N ASP A 113 4.07 -16.96 1.00
CA ASP A 113 5.11 -17.65 1.80
C ASP A 113 6.54 -17.15 1.51
N GLN A 114 6.77 -16.58 0.33
CA GLN A 114 8.07 -16.08 -0.11
C GLN A 114 8.37 -14.65 0.38
N ILE A 115 7.42 -13.96 0.99
CA ILE A 115 7.56 -12.59 1.49
C ILE A 115 7.45 -12.59 3.01
N GLY A 116 8.45 -12.02 3.69
CA GLY A 116 8.39 -11.86 5.14
C GLY A 116 7.28 -10.91 5.56
N SER A 117 6.67 -11.13 6.73
CA SER A 117 5.60 -10.27 7.26
C SER A 117 5.94 -8.76 7.28
N PRO A 118 7.18 -8.32 7.62
CA PRO A 118 7.53 -6.90 7.52
C PRO A 118 7.40 -6.33 6.11
N ASP A 119 7.88 -7.07 5.10
CA ASP A 119 7.91 -6.64 3.70
C ASP A 119 6.53 -6.68 3.05
N ALA A 120 5.64 -7.56 3.51
CA ALA A 120 4.27 -7.68 3.02
C ALA A 120 3.46 -6.38 3.25
N GLY A 121 3.81 -5.59 4.26
CA GLY A 121 3.19 -4.28 4.50
C GLY A 121 3.50 -3.22 3.44
N ALA A 122 4.41 -3.48 2.50
CA ALA A 122 4.77 -2.57 1.41
C ALA A 122 4.21 -3.03 0.04
N VAL A 123 3.32 -4.02 0.03
CA VAL A 123 2.76 -4.60 -1.19
C VAL A 123 1.43 -3.97 -1.59
N PRO A 124 0.39 -3.90 -0.71
CA PRO A 124 -0.97 -3.58 -1.13
C PRO A 124 -1.12 -2.31 -1.97
N GLU A 125 -0.74 -1.14 -1.46
CA GLU A 125 -1.03 0.16 -2.10
C GLU A 125 -0.34 0.24 -3.46
N VAL A 126 0.95 -0.08 -3.50
CA VAL A 126 1.77 0.14 -4.71
C VAL A 126 1.47 -0.88 -5.80
N PHE A 127 1.28 -2.17 -5.46
CA PHE A 127 0.99 -3.20 -6.45
C PHE A 127 -0.46 -3.12 -6.94
N LEU A 128 -1.44 -2.89 -6.06
CA LEU A 128 -2.84 -2.76 -6.50
C LEU A 128 -3.04 -1.51 -7.36
N THR A 129 -2.40 -0.38 -6.98
CA THR A 129 -2.44 0.84 -7.80
C THR A 129 -1.82 0.62 -9.18
N ALA A 130 -0.64 0.00 -9.24
CA ALA A 130 0.02 -0.31 -10.50
C ALA A 130 -0.80 -1.28 -11.36
N TYR A 131 -1.35 -2.34 -10.76
CA TYR A 131 -2.15 -3.35 -11.45
C TYR A 131 -3.46 -2.78 -11.99
N LEU A 132 -4.19 -2.00 -11.19
CA LEU A 132 -5.42 -1.32 -11.62
C LEU A 132 -5.15 -0.45 -12.86
N ASN A 133 -4.12 0.39 -12.81
CA ASN A 133 -3.85 1.34 -13.89
C ASN A 133 -3.29 0.67 -15.14
N LEU A 134 -2.34 -0.27 -15.01
CA LEU A 134 -1.72 -0.90 -16.18
C LEU A 134 -2.59 -1.99 -16.80
N VAL A 135 -3.22 -2.83 -15.97
CA VAL A 135 -3.86 -4.06 -16.45
C VAL A 135 -5.35 -3.87 -16.64
N ILE A 136 -6.04 -3.36 -15.63
CA ILE A 136 -7.51 -3.24 -15.68
C ILE A 136 -7.92 -2.06 -16.55
N LEU A 137 -7.37 -0.87 -16.31
CA LEU A 137 -7.72 0.35 -17.04
C LEU A 137 -6.92 0.49 -18.34
N GLY A 138 -5.60 0.29 -18.26
CA GLY A 138 -4.69 0.44 -19.40
C GLY A 138 -4.70 -0.72 -20.38
N GLY A 139 -5.14 -1.91 -19.95
CA GLY A 139 -5.26 -3.09 -20.80
C GLY A 139 -3.93 -3.63 -21.34
N LEU A 140 -2.79 -3.34 -20.70
CA LEU A 140 -1.44 -3.68 -21.18
C LEU A 140 -1.30 -5.17 -21.53
N ARG A 141 -0.76 -5.47 -22.71
CA ARG A 141 -0.52 -6.82 -23.24
C ARG A 141 0.95 -7.10 -23.55
N ALA A 142 1.26 -8.38 -23.68
CA ALA A 142 2.59 -8.84 -24.11
C ALA A 142 2.98 -8.23 -25.46
N GLY A 143 4.25 -7.83 -25.60
CA GLY A 143 4.79 -7.20 -26.80
C GLY A 143 4.48 -5.71 -26.94
N GLU A 144 3.58 -5.15 -26.12
CA GLU A 144 3.35 -3.70 -26.08
C GLU A 144 4.48 -2.95 -25.37
N ARG A 145 4.42 -1.63 -25.45
CA ARG A 145 5.44 -0.73 -24.89
C ARG A 145 4.78 0.18 -23.87
N VAL A 146 5.41 0.34 -22.71
CA VAL A 146 4.92 1.22 -21.64
C VAL A 146 6.01 2.17 -21.19
N LEU A 147 5.64 3.42 -20.90
CA LEU A 147 6.50 4.41 -20.25
C LEU A 147 5.98 4.65 -18.84
N ILE A 148 6.82 4.39 -17.84
CA ILE A 148 6.52 4.58 -16.42
C ILE A 148 7.31 5.78 -15.91
N HIS A 149 6.63 6.85 -15.49
CA HIS A 149 7.31 7.97 -14.86
C HIS A 149 7.58 7.69 -13.38
N GLY A 150 8.74 8.15 -12.90
CA GLY A 150 9.11 8.00 -11.49
C GLY A 150 9.31 6.54 -11.09
N GLY A 151 9.93 5.72 -11.95
CA GLY A 151 10.08 4.28 -11.75
C GLY A 151 10.77 3.87 -10.46
N SER A 152 11.56 4.77 -9.86
CA SER A 152 12.24 4.51 -8.58
C SER A 152 11.36 4.76 -7.34
N GLY A 153 10.11 5.19 -7.50
CA GLY A 153 9.12 5.29 -6.42
C GLY A 153 8.33 3.99 -6.25
N GLY A 154 7.59 3.84 -5.14
CA GLY A 154 6.88 2.60 -4.80
C GLY A 154 6.02 2.03 -5.94
N VAL A 155 5.03 2.80 -6.41
CA VAL A 155 4.17 2.41 -7.56
C VAL A 155 5.00 2.15 -8.81
N GLY A 156 6.03 2.96 -9.08
CA GLY A 156 6.92 2.79 -10.23
C GLY A 156 7.65 1.45 -10.21
N THR A 157 8.19 1.05 -9.06
CA THR A 157 8.90 -0.22 -8.90
C THR A 157 7.98 -1.43 -9.05
N ALA A 158 6.73 -1.34 -8.57
CA ALA A 158 5.71 -2.37 -8.79
C ALA A 158 5.28 -2.43 -10.27
N ALA A 159 5.03 -1.28 -10.89
CA ALA A 159 4.62 -1.14 -12.28
C ALA A 159 5.65 -1.73 -13.26
N ILE A 160 6.95 -1.50 -13.02
CA ILE A 160 8.03 -2.07 -13.85
C ILE A 160 7.96 -3.61 -13.82
N GLN A 161 7.85 -4.20 -12.62
CA GLN A 161 7.84 -5.65 -12.44
C GLN A 161 6.58 -6.28 -13.03
N ILE A 162 5.41 -5.68 -12.82
CA ILE A 162 4.13 -6.14 -13.39
C ILE A 162 4.20 -6.09 -14.93
N ALA A 163 4.60 -4.96 -15.50
CA ALA A 163 4.69 -4.81 -16.95
C ALA A 163 5.68 -5.80 -17.57
N LYS A 164 6.83 -6.03 -16.91
CA LYS A 164 7.82 -7.00 -17.35
C LYS A 164 7.30 -8.42 -17.29
N HIS A 165 6.60 -8.78 -16.21
CA HIS A 165 5.96 -10.09 -16.04
C HIS A 165 4.90 -10.35 -17.13
N LEU A 166 4.17 -9.33 -17.55
CA LEU A 166 3.19 -9.41 -18.65
C LEU A 166 3.84 -9.52 -20.04
N GLY A 167 5.18 -9.45 -20.14
CA GLY A 167 5.91 -9.52 -21.41
C GLY A 167 5.88 -8.21 -22.21
N ALA A 168 5.55 -7.08 -21.58
CA ALA A 168 5.69 -5.77 -22.19
C ALA A 168 7.16 -5.33 -22.20
N ARG A 169 7.49 -4.39 -23.09
CA ARG A 169 8.77 -3.68 -23.10
C ARG A 169 8.65 -2.38 -22.30
N VAL A 170 9.52 -2.20 -21.32
CA VAL A 170 9.36 -1.20 -20.26
C VAL A 170 10.37 -0.08 -20.41
N TRP A 171 9.88 1.15 -20.61
CA TRP A 171 10.66 2.37 -20.44
C TRP A 171 10.29 3.01 -19.11
N THR A 172 11.25 3.65 -18.47
CA THR A 172 11.00 4.37 -17.24
C THR A 172 11.85 5.62 -17.09
N THR A 173 11.39 6.58 -16.29
CA THR A 173 12.18 7.75 -15.89
C THR A 173 12.52 7.71 -14.40
N ALA A 174 13.74 8.12 -14.04
CA ALA A 174 14.22 8.20 -12.67
C ALA A 174 15.10 9.45 -12.47
N GLY A 175 15.27 9.90 -11.22
CA GLY A 175 15.90 11.19 -10.89
C GLY A 175 17.39 11.12 -10.56
N SER A 176 18.10 10.10 -11.06
CA SER A 176 19.56 9.98 -11.06
C SER A 176 19.97 8.74 -11.84
N ALA A 177 21.22 8.70 -12.32
CA ALA A 177 21.80 7.50 -12.93
C ALA A 177 21.71 6.26 -12.01
N GLU A 178 21.95 6.41 -10.70
CA GLU A 178 21.81 5.33 -9.72
C GLU A 178 20.37 4.78 -9.66
N ARG A 179 19.37 5.68 -9.60
CA ARG A 179 17.96 5.28 -9.56
C ARG A 179 17.51 4.67 -10.88
N ALA A 180 18.02 5.15 -12.01
CA ALA A 180 17.79 4.56 -13.32
C ALA A 180 18.34 3.13 -13.36
N SER A 181 19.58 2.92 -12.94
CA SER A 181 20.20 1.59 -12.86
C SER A 181 19.42 0.63 -11.94
N ARG A 182 18.90 1.11 -10.80
CA ARG A 182 18.01 0.31 -9.96
C ARG A 182 16.73 -0.11 -10.69
N CYS A 183 16.16 0.76 -11.52
CA CYS A 183 14.98 0.42 -12.31
C CYS A 183 15.28 -0.66 -13.37
N GLU A 184 16.47 -0.63 -13.98
CA GLU A 184 16.92 -1.69 -14.90
C GLU A 184 17.02 -3.04 -14.17
N GLY A 185 17.57 -3.04 -12.95
CA GLY A 185 17.61 -4.23 -12.08
C GLY A 185 16.24 -4.80 -11.71
N LEU A 186 15.18 -3.97 -11.77
CA LEU A 186 13.78 -4.39 -11.57
C LEU A 186 13.12 -4.89 -12.87
N GLY A 187 13.80 -4.79 -14.02
CA GLY A 187 13.31 -5.28 -15.30
C GLY A 187 12.97 -4.22 -16.35
N ALA A 188 13.25 -2.94 -16.09
CA ALA A 188 13.12 -1.90 -17.12
C ALA A 188 14.08 -2.15 -18.28
N ASP A 189 13.59 -2.11 -19.52
CA ASP A 189 14.40 -2.28 -20.72
C ASP A 189 15.19 -1.01 -21.07
N VAL A 190 14.65 0.16 -20.68
CA VAL A 190 15.31 1.46 -20.81
C VAL A 190 14.97 2.31 -19.59
N ALA A 191 15.98 2.76 -18.84
CA ALA A 191 15.81 3.70 -17.75
C ALA A 191 16.48 5.05 -18.08
N ILE A 192 15.71 6.12 -18.04
CA ILE A 192 16.14 7.48 -18.40
C ILE A 192 16.34 8.29 -17.12
N ASP A 193 17.54 8.80 -16.90
CA ASP A 193 17.75 9.87 -15.92
C ASP A 193 17.19 11.18 -16.50
N TYR A 194 16.10 11.69 -15.94
CA TYR A 194 15.46 12.90 -16.46
C TYR A 194 16.20 14.20 -16.07
N ARG A 195 17.33 14.11 -15.36
CA ARG A 195 18.14 15.26 -14.94
C ARG A 195 19.37 15.51 -15.81
N SER A 196 19.67 14.63 -16.76
CA SER A 196 20.85 14.68 -17.62
C SER A 196 20.51 14.69 -19.10
#